data_AF-A0A9N9S4C6-F1
#
_entry.id   AF-A0A9N9S4C6-F1
#
_cell.length_a   1.000
_cell.length_b   1.000
_cell.length_c   1.000
_cell.angle_alpha   90.00
_cell.angle_beta   90.00
_cell.angle_gamma   90.00
#
_symmetry.space_group_name_H-M   'P 1'
#
loop_
_entity.id
_entity.type
_entity.pdbx_description
1 polymer ?
#
loop_
_entity_poly.entity_id
_entity_poly.type
_entity_poly.pdbx_seq_one_letter_code
_entity_poly.pdbx_strand_id
1 'polypeptide(L)'
;MVKICGIQSCKGRGNSNIPIFELPESSIHRGKWIDFLKYHEIQYIQSKKYFLCVLHFCHSMVNRNAKRIRLNANAFPSLSQSFNRISTTTIQIQLHFVLLRFVQLFIDYICSFICFIEFKSYLETDETS
;
A
#
# COMPACT_ATOMS: atom_id res chain seq x y z
N MET A 1 -18.26 -21.53 16.47
CA MET A 1 -18.79 -20.24 15.95
C MET A 1 -17.83 -19.67 14.94
N VAL A 2 -18.31 -19.32 13.74
CA VAL A 2 -17.50 -18.67 12.70
C VAL A 2 -17.33 -17.19 13.08
N LYS A 3 -16.10 -16.71 13.14
CA LYS A 3 -15.81 -15.28 13.36
C LYS A 3 -15.89 -14.56 12.01
N ILE A 4 -16.76 -13.55 11.91
CA ILE A 4 -17.01 -12.82 10.67
C ILE A 4 -16.85 -11.32 10.96
N CYS A 5 -16.25 -10.58 10.03
CA CYS A 5 -16.18 -9.13 10.13
C CYS A 5 -17.59 -8.52 10.17
N GLY A 6 -17.84 -7.59 11.10
CA GLY A 6 -19.14 -6.94 11.27
C GLY A 6 -19.55 -6.03 10.12
N ILE A 7 -18.59 -5.50 9.36
CA ILE A 7 -18.86 -4.60 8.23
C ILE A 7 -19.33 -5.41 7.02
N GLN A 8 -20.55 -5.15 6.58
CA GLN A 8 -21.19 -5.97 5.54
C GLN A 8 -20.44 -5.94 4.20
N SER A 9 -19.94 -4.76 3.83
CA SER A 9 -19.17 -4.48 2.60
C SER A 9 -17.66 -4.78 2.73
N CYS A 10 -17.24 -5.43 3.82
CA CYS A 10 -15.82 -5.73 4.03
C CYS A 10 -15.31 -6.78 3.04
N LYS A 11 -14.25 -6.46 2.29
CA LYS A 11 -13.56 -7.40 1.38
C LYS A 11 -13.03 -8.65 2.08
N GLY A 12 -12.75 -8.56 3.38
CA GLY A 12 -12.27 -9.68 4.19
C GLY A 12 -13.37 -10.45 4.93
N ARG A 13 -14.64 -10.12 4.71
CA ARG A 13 -15.77 -10.76 5.38
C ARG A 13 -15.84 -12.24 5.00
N GLY A 14 -15.92 -13.13 5.99
CA GLY A 14 -16.00 -14.58 5.78
C GLY A 14 -14.69 -15.26 5.38
N ASN A 15 -13.60 -14.51 5.20
CA ASN A 15 -12.30 -15.09 4.86
C ASN A 15 -11.58 -15.57 6.13
N SER A 16 -11.43 -16.89 6.27
CA SER A 16 -10.75 -17.53 7.41
C SER A 16 -9.26 -17.24 7.51
N ASN A 17 -8.62 -16.82 6.41
CA ASN A 17 -7.19 -16.49 6.37
C ASN A 17 -6.88 -15.07 6.84
N ILE A 18 -7.91 -14.24 7.05
CA ILE A 18 -7.72 -12.86 7.50
C ILE A 18 -7.88 -12.82 9.02
N PRO A 19 -6.90 -12.27 9.75
CA PRO A 19 -7.03 -12.09 11.19
C PRO A 19 -8.23 -11.22 11.54
N ILE A 20 -9.00 -11.67 12.51
CA ILE A 20 -10.20 -11.01 13.01
C ILE A 20 -10.03 -10.79 14.52
N PHE A 21 -10.35 -9.57 14.94
CA PHE A 21 -10.20 -9.09 16.31
C PHE A 21 -11.57 -8.80 16.92
N GLU A 22 -11.76 -9.20 18.17
CA GLU A 22 -12.93 -8.83 18.97
C GLU A 22 -12.79 -7.38 19.45
N LEU A 23 -13.91 -6.74 19.78
CA LEU A 23 -13.87 -5.40 20.36
C LEU A 23 -13.05 -5.38 21.65
N PRO A 24 -12.27 -4.31 21.88
CA PRO A 24 -11.51 -4.17 23.10
C PRO A 24 -12.42 -4.08 24.34
N GLU A 25 -11.92 -4.55 25.48
CA GLU A 25 -12.61 -4.46 26.76
C GLU A 25 -12.66 -3.02 27.29
N SER A 26 -11.63 -2.22 26.98
CA SER A 26 -11.56 -0.79 27.31
C SER A 26 -12.76 -0.03 26.74
N SER A 27 -13.55 0.60 27.61
CA SER A 27 -14.76 1.35 27.24
C SER A 27 -14.49 2.45 26.19
N ILE A 28 -13.39 3.19 26.35
CA ILE A 28 -12.99 4.27 25.44
C ILE A 28 -12.69 3.71 24.04
N HIS A 29 -11.90 2.64 23.97
CA HIS A 29 -11.54 2.03 22.68
C HIS A 29 -12.75 1.35 22.05
N ARG A 30 -13.58 0.71 22.86
CA ARG A 30 -14.81 0.05 22.44
C ARG A 30 -15.78 1.04 21.83
N GLY A 31 -15.96 2.23 22.43
CA GLY A 31 -16.80 3.30 21.89
C GLY A 31 -16.39 3.69 20.48
N LYS A 32 -15.09 3.99 20.27
CA LYS A 32 -14.56 4.34 18.94
C LYS A 32 -14.75 3.24 17.89
N TRP A 33 -14.55 1.98 18.26
CA TRP A 33 -14.81 0.86 17.36
C TRP A 33 -16.30 0.72 17.02
N ILE A 34 -17.18 0.93 17.99
CA ILE A 34 -18.64 0.92 17.77
C ILE A 34 -19.06 2.06 16.87
N ASP A 35 -18.53 3.26 17.07
CA ASP A 35 -18.89 4.41 16.24
C ASP A 35 -18.42 4.21 14.79
N PHE A 36 -17.26 3.60 14.60
CA PHE A 36 -16.79 3.14 13.28
C PHE A 36 -17.74 2.10 12.65
N LEU A 37 -18.21 1.13 13.44
CA LEU A 37 -19.18 0.12 13.00
C LEU A 37 -20.54 0.76 12.61
N LYS A 38 -21.02 1.74 13.38
CA LYS A 38 -22.25 2.50 13.07
C LYS A 38 -22.12 3.30 11.78
N TYR A 39 -20.98 3.95 11.58
CA TYR A 39 -20.70 4.71 10.36
C TYR A 39 -20.81 3.84 9.10
N HIS A 40 -20.45 2.56 9.19
CA HIS A 40 -20.55 1.59 8.10
C HIS A 40 -21.91 0.87 8.01
N GLU A 41 -22.97 1.49 8.54
CA GLU A 41 -24.39 1.08 8.38
C GLU A 41 -24.64 -0.40 8.68
N ILE A 42 -24.09 -0.90 9.78
CA ILE A 42 -24.36 -2.28 10.20
C ILE A 42 -25.81 -2.37 10.69
N GLN A 43 -26.69 -2.86 9.81
CA GLN A 43 -28.12 -3.07 10.07
C GLN A 43 -28.41 -4.08 11.20
N TYR A 44 -27.43 -4.84 11.67
CA TYR A 44 -27.61 -5.93 12.63
C TYR A 44 -26.90 -5.65 13.96
N ILE A 45 -27.48 -4.76 14.77
CA ILE A 45 -27.03 -4.44 16.14
C ILE A 45 -27.61 -5.46 17.14
N GLN A 46 -27.55 -6.76 16.86
CA GLN A 46 -28.15 -7.79 17.73
C GLN A 46 -27.13 -8.76 18.35
N SER A 47 -25.88 -8.82 17.87
CA SER A 47 -24.88 -9.72 18.45
C SER A 47 -24.06 -9.05 19.55
N LYS A 48 -23.98 -9.66 20.74
CA LYS A 48 -23.15 -9.17 21.88
C LYS A 48 -21.64 -9.10 21.57
N LYS A 49 -21.18 -9.80 20.52
CA LYS A 49 -19.77 -9.89 20.13
C LYS A 49 -19.60 -9.42 18.70
N TYR A 50 -19.00 -8.23 18.54
CA TYR A 50 -18.63 -7.72 17.23
C TYR A 50 -17.16 -8.05 16.95
N PHE A 51 -16.84 -8.19 15.67
CA PHE A 51 -15.47 -8.43 15.25
C PHE A 51 -15.10 -7.55 14.05
N LEU A 52 -13.85 -7.12 13.99
CA LEU A 52 -13.27 -6.38 12.87
C LEU A 52 -12.05 -7.14 12.33
N CYS A 53 -11.95 -7.24 11.01
CA CYS A 53 -10.76 -7.82 10.38
C CYS A 53 -9.60 -6.83 10.34
N VAL A 54 -8.37 -7.34 10.22
CA VAL A 54 -7.13 -6.53 10.20
C VAL A 54 -7.11 -5.44 9.12
N LEU A 55 -7.90 -5.58 8.06
CA LEU A 55 -7.94 -4.62 6.95
C LEU A 55 -8.50 -3.24 7.33
N HIS A 56 -9.20 -3.14 8.47
CA HIS A 56 -9.73 -1.89 8.99
C HIS A 56 -8.73 -1.11 9.85
N PHE A 57 -7.51 -1.62 10.03
CA PHE A 57 -6.47 -0.98 10.85
C PHE A 57 -5.31 -0.53 9.97
N CYS A 58 -4.75 0.64 10.30
CA CYS A 58 -3.50 1.11 9.71
C CYS A 58 -2.37 0.11 9.95
N HIS A 59 -1.45 -0.01 8.99
CA HIS A 59 -0.32 -0.93 9.09
C HIS A 59 0.53 -0.70 10.34
N SER A 60 0.73 0.57 10.72
CA SER A 60 1.48 0.96 11.93
C SER A 60 0.84 0.49 13.24
N MET A 61 -0.45 0.15 13.24
CA MET A 61 -1.18 -0.34 14.41
C MET A 61 -1.18 -1.87 14.52
N VAL A 62 -0.63 -2.56 13.53
CA VAL A 62 -0.61 -4.02 13.44
C VAL A 62 0.81 -4.52 13.64
N ASN A 63 1.04 -5.23 14.75
CA ASN A 63 2.29 -5.91 15.01
C ASN A 63 2.27 -7.30 14.35
N ARG A 64 3.17 -7.50 13.37
CA ARG A 64 3.37 -8.80 12.71
C ARG A 64 4.62 -9.46 13.27
N ASN A 65 4.42 -10.43 14.17
CA ASN A 65 5.47 -11.37 14.54
C ASN A 65 5.31 -12.68 13.75
N ALA A 66 6.41 -13.41 13.55
CA ALA A 66 6.47 -14.62 12.70
C ALA A 66 5.41 -15.70 13.02
N LYS A 67 4.80 -15.69 14.20
CA LYS A 67 3.79 -16.66 14.63
C LYS A 67 2.37 -16.11 14.75
N ARG A 68 2.18 -14.79 14.93
CA ARG A 68 0.86 -14.18 15.21
C ARG A 68 0.81 -12.72 14.79
N ILE A 69 -0.36 -12.32 14.28
CA ILE A 69 -0.72 -10.93 14.01
C ILE A 69 -1.46 -10.40 15.25
N ARG A 70 -1.00 -9.26 15.79
CA ARG A 70 -1.60 -8.60 16.96
C ARG A 70 -1.87 -7.13 16.66
N LEU A 71 -2.85 -6.55 17.33
CA LEU A 71 -3.06 -5.11 17.33
C LEU A 71 -2.29 -4.47 18.48
N ASN A 72 -1.83 -3.24 18.27
CA ASN A 72 -1.32 -2.41 19.36
C ASN A 72 -2.44 -2.08 20.36
N ALA A 73 -2.10 -1.82 21.62
CA ALA A 73 -3.08 -1.55 22.68
C ALA A 73 -4.01 -0.36 22.34
N ASN A 74 -3.46 0.65 21.65
CA ASN A 74 -4.19 1.86 21.24
C ASN A 74 -4.63 1.81 19.77
N ALA A 75 -4.82 0.61 19.20
CA ALA A 75 -5.24 0.48 17.82
C ALA A 75 -6.71 0.91 17.64
N PHE A 76 -6.93 1.78 16.64
CA PHE A 76 -8.26 2.22 16.24
C PHE A 76 -8.51 1.86 14.78
N PRO A 77 -9.72 1.44 14.42
CA PRO A 77 -10.05 1.24 13.03
C PRO A 77 -10.04 2.59 12.30
N SER A 78 -9.43 2.61 11.12
CA SER A 78 -9.33 3.78 10.26
C SER A 78 -10.30 3.66 9.09
N LEU A 79 -10.91 4.79 8.71
CA LEU A 79 -11.75 4.88 7.52
C LEU A 79 -10.94 4.70 6.22
N SER A 80 -9.63 4.93 6.27
CA SER A 80 -8.72 4.69 5.16
C SER A 80 -8.54 3.18 4.97
N GLN A 81 -9.26 2.63 3.99
CA GLN A 81 -8.94 1.33 3.42
C GLN A 81 -7.56 1.43 2.77
N SER A 82 -6.52 0.90 3.41
CA SER A 82 -5.32 0.48 2.69
C SER A 82 -4.39 -0.33 3.59
N PHE A 83 -4.79 -1.57 3.88
CA PHE A 83 -3.86 -2.67 3.57
C PHE A 83 -3.74 -2.76 2.05
N ASN A 84 -3.15 -1.73 1.43
CA ASN A 84 -2.57 -1.92 0.12
C ASN A 84 -1.49 -2.96 0.37
N ARG A 85 -1.66 -4.17 -0.16
CA ARG A 85 -0.50 -4.91 -0.61
C ARG A 85 0.25 -3.89 -1.47
N ILE A 86 1.31 -3.31 -0.93
CA ILE A 86 2.37 -2.81 -1.78
C ILE A 86 2.92 -4.10 -2.38
N SER A 87 2.26 -4.56 -3.45
CA SER A 87 2.76 -5.64 -4.26
C SER A 87 4.11 -5.13 -4.72
N THR A 88 5.16 -5.83 -4.31
CA THR A 88 6.55 -5.58 -4.68
C THR A 88 6.75 -5.41 -6.19
N THR A 89 5.79 -5.85 -7.00
CA THR A 89 5.70 -5.62 -8.44
C THR A 89 5.56 -4.16 -8.84
N THR A 90 4.83 -3.32 -8.11
CA THR A 90 4.59 -1.92 -8.53
C THR A 90 5.85 -1.06 -8.41
N ILE A 91 6.67 -1.31 -7.38
CA ILE A 91 7.96 -0.61 -7.20
C ILE A 91 8.95 -1.06 -8.28
N GLN A 92 8.97 -2.36 -8.62
CA GLN A 92 9.82 -2.90 -9.69
C GLN A 92 9.50 -2.29 -11.05
N ILE A 93 8.21 -2.13 -11.38
CA ILE A 93 7.80 -1.52 -12.64
C ILE A 93 8.22 -0.04 -12.70
N GLN A 94 8.02 0.72 -11.62
CA GLN A 94 8.44 2.13 -11.57
C GLN A 94 9.96 2.28 -11.73
N LEU A 95 10.77 1.44 -11.06
CA LEU A 95 12.22 1.46 -11.23
C LEU A 95 12.65 1.11 -12.66
N HIS A 96 12.01 0.12 -13.28
CA HIS A 96 12.32 -0.29 -14.65
C HIS A 96 12.03 0.82 -15.67
N PHE A 97 10.91 1.54 -15.52
CA PHE A 97 10.59 2.69 -16.38
C PHE A 97 11.59 3.84 -16.22
N VAL A 98 12.04 4.10 -15.00
CA VAL A 98 13.07 5.12 -14.74
C VAL A 98 14.40 4.72 -15.38
N LEU A 99 14.85 3.47 -15.20
CA LEU A 99 16.07 2.95 -15.83
C LEU A 99 16.03 3.04 -17.36
N LEU A 100 14.91 2.67 -17.99
CA LEU A 100 14.74 2.78 -19.44
C LEU A 100 14.85 4.22 -19.94
N ARG A 101 14.27 5.19 -19.20
CA ARG A 101 14.40 6.62 -19.52
C ARG A 101 15.85 7.09 -19.44
N PHE A 102 16.60 6.65 -18.42
CA PHE A 102 18.02 7.00 -18.28
C PHE A 102 18.87 6.42 -19.41
N VAL A 103 18.62 5.16 -19.81
CA VAL A 103 19.33 4.54 -20.94
C VAL A 103 19.06 5.29 -22.23
N GLN A 104 17.81 5.68 -22.50
CA GLN A 104 17.48 6.45 -23.71
C GLN A 104 18.21 7.80 -23.75
N LEU A 105 18.20 8.55 -22.64
CA LEU A 105 18.89 9.84 -22.56
C LEU A 105 20.41 9.70 -22.74
N PHE A 106 20.99 8.59 -22.25
CA PHE A 106 22.41 8.31 -22.43
C PHE A 106 22.76 7.98 -23.88
N ILE A 107 21.90 7.21 -24.57
CA ILE A 107 22.05 6.95 -26.01
C ILE A 107 21.96 8.27 -26.79
N ASP A 108 20.94 9.09 -26.51
CA ASP A 108 20.75 10.38 -27.18
C ASP A 108 21.96 11.31 -26.96
N TYR A 109 22.53 11.31 -25.76
CA TYR A 109 23.75 12.05 -25.43
C TYR A 109 24.97 11.55 -26.23
N ILE A 110 25.19 10.24 -26.30
CA ILE A 110 26.29 9.66 -27.08
C ILE A 110 26.14 9.99 -28.56
N CYS A 111 24.94 9.86 -29.13
CA CYS A 111 24.68 10.20 -30.53
C CYS A 111 25.00 11.67 -30.82
N SER A 112 24.56 12.58 -29.94
CA SER A 112 24.87 14.01 -30.05
C SER A 112 26.38 14.28 -29.96
N PHE A 113 27.08 13.59 -29.06
CA PHE A 113 28.52 13.71 -28.90
C PHE A 113 29.30 13.21 -30.13
N ILE A 114 28.90 12.08 -30.72
CA ILE A 114 29.51 11.55 -31.95
C ILE A 114 29.31 12.54 -33.11
N CYS A 115 28.09 13.06 -33.31
CA CYS A 115 27.83 14.09 -34.31
C CYS A 115 28.70 15.35 -34.11
N PHE A 116 28.92 15.75 -32.86
CA PHE A 116 29.77 16.89 -32.55
C PHE A 116 31.24 16.66 -32.91
N ILE A 117 31.77 15.46 -32.66
CA ILE A 117 33.14 15.09 -33.03
C ILE A 117 33.31 15.07 -34.55
N GLU A 118 32.37 14.48 -35.28
CA GLU A 118 32.41 14.47 -36.76
C GLU A 118 32.38 15.91 -37.30
N PHE A 119 31.48 16.76 -36.79
CA PHE A 119 31.40 18.16 -37.20
C PHE A 119 32.69 18.94 -36.94
N LYS A 120 33.34 18.71 -35.79
CA LYS A 120 34.63 19.35 -35.47
C LYS A 120 35.74 18.90 -36.43
N SER A 121 35.75 17.62 -36.81
CA SER A 121 36.72 17.09 -37.79
C SER A 121 36.56 17.72 -39.18
N TYR A 122 35.33 18.04 -39.60
CA TYR A 122 35.08 18.73 -40.88
C TYR A 122 35.57 20.19 -40.87
N LEU A 123 35.38 20.90 -39.76
CA LEU A 123 35.80 22.30 -39.66
C LEU A 123 37.33 22.46 -39.66
N GLU A 124 38.06 21.51 -39.06
CA GLU A 124 39.54 21.55 -39.04
C GLU A 124 40.16 21.26 -40.41
N THR A 125 39.44 20.61 -41.33
CA THR A 125 39.93 20.33 -42.70
C THR A 125 39.80 21.52 -43.68
N ASP A 126 38.85 22.43 -43.46
CA ASP A 126 38.62 23.60 -44.34
C ASP A 126 39.59 24.77 -44.07
N GLU A 127 40.29 24.81 -42.92
CA GLU A 127 41.26 25.87 -42.62
C GLU A 127 42.67 25.61 -43.21
N THR A 128 42.87 24.52 -43.95
CA THR A 128 44.18 24.14 -44.52
C THR A 128 44.27 24.16 -46.05
N SER A 129 43.23 24.66 -46.74
CA SER A 129 43.19 24.81 -48.22
C SER A 129 43.33 26.25 -48.69
#